data_AF-A0A660RCN6-F1
#
_entry.id   AF-A0A660RCN6-F1
#
_cell.length_a   1.000
_cell.length_b   1.000
_cell.length_c   1.000
_cell.angle_alpha   90.00
_cell.angle_beta   90.00
_cell.angle_gamma   90.00
#
_symmetry.space_group_name_H-M   'P 1'
#
loop_
_entity.id
_entity.type
_entity.pdbx_description
1 polymer ?
#
loop_
_entity_poly.entity_id
_entity_poly.type
_entity_poly.pdbx_seq_one_letter_code
_entity_poly.pdbx_strand_id
1 'polypeptide(L)'
;PNLDDEKHRYVLLESITNAVEHGNLDIDVNREFPMYKKLYRERSRERIFYSKKVRVRIEIREDIQYEIMDEGKGFNWHKILKESDDERYMNEKTRGRGIYILKRMSSSISFNDKGNIIRLSVPK
;
A
#
# COMPACT_ATOMS: atom_id res chain seq x y z
N PRO A 1 -6.60 -21.72 -11.26
CA PRO A 1 -6.30 -21.01 -9.99
C PRO A 1 -7.57 -20.31 -9.51
N ASN A 2 -7.94 -20.49 -8.25
CA ASN A 2 -9.17 -19.92 -7.72
C ASN A 2 -9.02 -18.39 -7.65
N LEU A 3 -10.00 -17.62 -8.15
CA LEU A 3 -9.91 -16.15 -8.21
C LEU A 3 -9.76 -15.51 -6.82
N ASP A 4 -10.20 -16.21 -5.77
CA ASP A 4 -10.11 -15.72 -4.39
C ASP A 4 -8.69 -15.82 -3.80
N ASP A 5 -7.92 -16.87 -4.13
CA ASP A 5 -6.50 -16.97 -3.75
C ASP A 5 -5.68 -15.83 -4.38
N GLU A 6 -6.03 -15.43 -5.60
CA GLU A 6 -5.37 -14.32 -6.26
C GLU A 6 -5.64 -12.99 -5.55
N LYS A 7 -6.88 -12.73 -5.09
CA LYS A 7 -7.23 -11.49 -4.36
C LYS A 7 -6.38 -11.31 -3.11
N HIS A 8 -6.29 -12.34 -2.27
CA HIS A 8 -5.51 -12.30 -1.03
C HIS A 8 -4.03 -12.03 -1.31
N ARG A 9 -3.47 -12.70 -2.33
CA ARG A 9 -2.09 -12.46 -2.77
C ARG A 9 -1.88 -11.03 -3.25
N TYR A 10 -2.79 -10.49 -4.07
CA TYR A 10 -2.69 -9.11 -4.56
C TYR A 10 -2.78 -8.10 -3.42
N VAL A 11 -3.73 -8.25 -2.50
CA VAL A 11 -3.90 -7.37 -1.35
C VAL A 11 -2.64 -7.35 -0.48
N LEU A 12 -2.07 -8.52 -0.20
CA LEU A 12 -0.86 -8.62 0.62
C LEU A 12 0.36 -8.01 -0.08
N LEU A 13 0.58 -8.34 -1.36
CA LEU A 13 1.73 -7.83 -2.11
C LEU A 13 1.67 -6.32 -2.32
N GLU A 14 0.49 -5.79 -2.66
CA GLU A 14 0.31 -4.36 -2.90
C GLU A 14 0.47 -3.55 -1.60
N SER A 15 -0.12 -4.00 -0.50
CA SER A 15 0.01 -3.33 0.80
C SER A 15 1.45 -3.35 1.34
N ILE A 16 2.16 -4.48 1.19
CA ILE A 16 3.59 -4.56 1.56
C ILE A 16 4.45 -3.70 0.66
N THR A 17 4.20 -3.69 -0.66
CA THR A 17 4.94 -2.84 -1.61
C THR A 17 4.77 -1.37 -1.25
N ASN A 18 3.55 -0.93 -0.97
CA ASN A 18 3.29 0.45 -0.55
C ASN A 18 4.01 0.80 0.77
N ALA A 19 3.97 -0.10 1.75
CA ALA A 19 4.67 0.05 3.03
C ALA A 19 6.19 0.14 2.87
N VAL A 20 6.78 -0.64 1.96
CA VAL A 20 8.22 -0.60 1.66
C VAL A 20 8.58 0.66 0.88
N GLU A 21 7.96 0.87 -0.28
CA GLU A 21 8.38 1.88 -1.25
C GLU A 21 7.97 3.30 -0.83
N HIS A 22 6.73 3.48 -0.38
CA HIS A 22 6.20 4.79 -0.04
C HIS A 22 6.29 5.10 1.46
N GLY A 23 6.21 4.08 2.30
CA GLY A 23 6.42 4.20 3.75
C GLY A 23 7.90 4.28 4.12
N ASN A 24 8.57 3.12 4.11
CA ASN A 24 9.93 3.00 4.63
C ASN A 24 10.96 3.72 3.77
N LEU A 25 10.95 3.52 2.45
CA LEU A 25 11.85 4.17 1.50
C LEU A 25 11.45 5.63 1.17
N ASP A 26 10.28 6.10 1.62
CA ASP A 26 9.78 7.48 1.43
C ASP A 26 9.73 7.95 -0.06
N ILE A 27 9.50 7.04 -1.00
CA ILE A 27 9.48 7.36 -2.43
C ILE A 27 8.10 7.86 -2.81
N ASP A 28 8.01 9.04 -3.41
CA ASP A 28 6.75 9.56 -3.94
C ASP A 28 6.34 8.79 -5.20
N VAL A 29 5.12 8.24 -5.17
CA VAL A 29 4.53 7.45 -6.25
C VAL A 29 4.35 8.23 -7.55
N ASN A 30 4.24 9.56 -7.47
CA ASN A 30 4.06 10.44 -8.63
C ASN A 30 5.37 10.77 -9.35
N ARG A 31 6.53 10.26 -8.87
CA ARG A 31 7.81 10.48 -9.54
C ARG A 31 7.86 9.76 -10.89
N GLU A 32 8.48 10.40 -11.86
CA GLU A 32 8.80 9.79 -13.14
C GLU A 32 9.59 8.50 -12.97
N PHE A 33 9.35 7.52 -13.83
CA PHE A 33 9.89 6.16 -13.67
C PHE A 33 11.43 6.07 -13.60
N PRO A 34 12.21 6.85 -14.36
CA PRO A 34 13.67 6.86 -14.21
C PRO A 34 14.12 7.36 -12.82
N MET A 35 13.52 8.46 -12.34
CA MET A 35 13.82 9.02 -11.02
C MET A 35 13.40 8.08 -9.89
N TYR A 36 12.22 7.46 -10.03
CA TYR A 36 11.72 6.45 -9.10
C TYR A 36 12.72 5.30 -8.93
N LYS A 37 13.18 4.72 -10.04
CA LYS A 37 14.17 3.63 -10.03
C LYS A 37 15.52 4.06 -9.46
N LYS A 38 15.91 5.32 -9.64
CA LYS A 38 17.11 5.87 -9.02
C LYS A 38 16.96 5.90 -7.49
N LEU A 39 15.90 6.56 -6.99
CA LEU A 39 15.62 6.66 -5.56
C LEU A 39 15.48 5.31 -4.88
N TYR A 40 14.79 4.35 -5.51
CA TYR A 40 14.66 3.00 -4.98
C TYR A 40 16.03 2.35 -4.75
N ARG A 41 16.93 2.44 -5.72
CA ARG A 41 18.28 1.86 -5.62
C ARG A 41 19.15 2.54 -4.57
N GLU A 42 19.08 3.87 -4.49
CA GLU A 42 19.85 4.66 -3.53
C GLU A 42 19.38 4.35 -2.10
N ARG A 43 18.08 4.51 -1.84
CA ARG A 43 17.52 4.36 -0.49
C ARG A 43 17.52 2.93 0.01
N SER A 44 17.40 1.94 -0.88
CA SER A 44 17.53 0.52 -0.48
C SER A 44 18.94 0.16 0.05
N ARG A 45 19.95 1.02 -0.15
CA ARG A 45 21.33 0.82 0.31
C ARG A 45 21.71 1.71 1.49
N GLU A 46 20.84 2.64 1.86
CA GLU A 46 21.06 3.57 2.94
C GLU A 46 20.47 3.02 4.24
N ARG A 47 21.31 2.89 5.27
CA ARG A 47 20.94 2.24 6.55
C ARG A 47 19.69 2.85 7.18
N ILE A 48 19.52 4.16 7.09
CA ILE A 48 18.35 4.86 7.64
C ILE A 48 17.01 4.40 7.03
N PHE A 49 17.04 3.84 5.82
CA PHE A 49 15.86 3.34 5.13
C PHE A 49 15.75 1.82 5.24
N TYR A 50 16.77 1.04 4.86
CA TYR A 50 16.65 -0.42 4.85
C TYR A 50 16.61 -1.06 6.25
N SER A 51 17.03 -0.35 7.30
CA SER A 51 16.89 -0.87 8.67
C SER A 51 15.44 -0.89 9.14
N LYS A 52 14.56 -0.10 8.49
CA LYS A 52 13.16 -0.03 8.84
C LYS A 52 12.45 -1.34 8.53
N LYS A 53 11.46 -1.69 9.33
CA LYS A 53 10.67 -2.91 9.21
C LYS A 53 9.27 -2.61 8.73
N VAL A 54 8.69 -3.58 8.03
CA VAL A 54 7.25 -3.66 7.81
C VAL A 54 6.74 -4.78 8.70
N ARG A 55 5.78 -4.48 9.58
CA ARG A 55 5.11 -5.48 10.40
C ARG A 55 3.80 -5.86 9.72
N VAL A 56 3.60 -7.15 9.54
CA VAL A 56 2.37 -7.72 8.96
C VAL A 56 1.71 -8.57 10.03
N ARG A 57 0.44 -8.27 10.32
CA ARG A 57 -0.43 -9.12 11.13
C ARG A 57 -1.57 -9.60 10.25
N ILE A 58 -1.82 -10.90 10.30
CA ILE A 58 -2.93 -11.54 9.61
C ILE A 58 -3.79 -12.22 10.66
N GLU A 59 -5.09 -11.95 10.60
CA GLU A 59 -6.07 -12.58 11.49
C GLU A 59 -7.17 -13.22 10.65
N ILE A 60 -7.38 -14.52 10.86
CA ILE A 60 -8.37 -15.30 10.10
C ILE A 60 -9.58 -15.50 11.00
N ARG A 61 -10.71 -14.85 10.68
CA ARG A 61 -11.98 -14.95 11.42
C ARG A 61 -13.10 -15.43 10.52
N GLU A 62 -14.17 -14.67 10.33
CA GLU A 62 -15.16 -14.86 9.26
C GLU A 62 -14.58 -14.36 7.94
N ASP A 63 -13.98 -13.16 7.96
CA ASP A 63 -13.10 -12.60 6.92
C ASP A 63 -11.61 -12.77 7.29
N ILE A 64 -10.70 -12.53 6.33
CA ILE A 64 -9.26 -12.38 6.57
C ILE A 64 -8.92 -10.90 6.76
N GLN A 65 -8.36 -10.57 7.93
CA GLN A 65 -7.89 -9.22 8.25
C GLN A 65 -6.40 -9.11 8.04
N TYR A 66 -5.97 -8.08 7.33
CA TYR A 66 -4.57 -7.70 7.17
C TYR A 66 -4.31 -6.37 7.86
N GLU A 67 -3.29 -6.31 8.71
CA GLU A 67 -2.74 -5.06 9.24
C GLU A 67 -1.28 -4.96 8.81
N ILE A 68 -0.95 -3.92 8.04
CA ILE A 68 0.39 -3.66 7.54
C ILE A 68 0.84 -2.32 8.12
N MET A 69 1.95 -2.34 8.86
CA MET A 69 2.53 -1.17 9.50
C MET A 69 3.97 -0.94 9.02
N ASP A 70 4.25 0.27 8.54
CA ASP A 70 5.59 0.74 8.21
C ASP A 70 6.14 1.75 9.23
N GLU A 71 7.44 1.99 9.18
CA GLU A 71 8.16 2.94 10.03
C GLU A 71 8.45 4.26 9.28
N GLY A 72 7.66 4.54 8.24
CA GLY A 72 7.67 5.77 7.48
C GLY A 72 7.02 6.94 8.22
N LYS A 73 6.99 8.09 7.55
CA LYS A 73 6.36 9.31 8.07
C LYS A 73 4.82 9.28 7.99
N GLY A 74 4.27 8.31 7.26
CA GLY A 74 2.84 8.24 6.94
C GLY A 74 2.42 9.22 5.85
N PHE A 75 1.14 9.23 5.50
CA PHE A 75 0.61 10.07 4.43
C PHE A 75 -0.82 10.52 4.71
N ASN A 76 -1.26 11.58 4.01
CA ASN A 76 -2.64 12.06 4.09
C ASN A 76 -3.56 11.13 3.30
N TRP A 77 -4.02 10.07 3.95
CA TRP A 77 -4.87 9.05 3.36
C TRP A 77 -6.27 9.57 3.02
N HIS A 78 -6.77 10.61 3.69
CA HIS A 78 -8.08 11.22 3.38
C HIS A 78 -8.09 11.78 1.95
N LYS A 79 -7.00 12.46 1.56
CA LYS A 79 -6.84 12.98 0.21
C LYS A 79 -6.80 11.85 -0.82
N ILE A 80 -6.03 10.79 -0.56
CA ILE A 80 -5.89 9.65 -1.48
C ILE A 80 -7.18 8.86 -1.63
N LEU A 81 -7.93 8.63 -0.53
CA LEU A 81 -9.23 7.97 -0.61
C LEU A 81 -10.21 8.77 -1.46
N LYS A 82 -10.27 10.09 -1.28
CA LYS A 82 -11.09 10.97 -2.11
C LYS A 82 -10.70 10.91 -3.60
N GLU A 83 -9.41 10.90 -3.91
CA GLU A 83 -8.93 10.72 -5.28
C GLU A 83 -9.29 9.33 -5.84
N SER A 84 -9.30 8.29 -5.00
CA SER A 84 -9.65 6.92 -5.42
C SER A 84 -11.13 6.71 -5.71
N ASP A 85 -12.01 7.64 -5.31
CA ASP A 85 -13.43 7.60 -5.65
C ASP A 85 -13.72 8.13 -7.06
N ASP A 86 -12.76 8.83 -7.68
CA ASP A 86 -12.86 9.29 -9.06
C ASP A 86 -12.29 8.21 -10.02
N GLU A 87 -13.18 7.33 -10.51
CA GLU A 87 -12.80 6.25 -11.43
C GLU A 87 -12.15 6.77 -12.71
N ARG A 88 -12.59 7.93 -13.23
CA ARG A 88 -12.02 8.52 -14.45
C ARG A 88 -10.58 8.93 -14.21
N TYR A 89 -10.32 9.62 -13.10
CA TYR A 89 -8.98 10.01 -12.69
C TYR A 89 -8.07 8.78 -12.47
N MET A 90 -8.60 7.71 -11.88
CA MET A 90 -7.83 6.47 -11.66
C MET A 90 -7.54 5.69 -12.96
N ASN A 91 -8.42 5.77 -13.96
CA ASN A 91 -8.22 5.14 -15.26
C ASN A 91 -7.14 5.87 -16.11
N GLU A 92 -7.00 7.18 -15.94
CA GLU A 92 -5.98 7.98 -16.63
C GLU A 92 -4.58 7.83 -15.99
N LYS A 93 -4.51 7.39 -14.72
CA LYS A 93 -3.25 7.19 -14.00
C LYS A 93 -2.52 5.91 -14.43
N THR A 94 -1.24 6.06 -14.76
CA THR A 94 -0.33 4.93 -15.00
C THR A 94 0.33 4.40 -13.72
N ARG A 95 0.32 5.19 -12.63
CA ARG A 95 0.93 4.88 -11.32
C ARG A 95 0.06 5.41 -10.17
N GLY A 96 0.30 4.94 -8.95
CA GLY A 96 -0.44 5.44 -7.77
C GLY A 96 -1.85 4.90 -7.63
N ARG A 97 -2.13 3.75 -8.26
CA ARG A 97 -3.44 3.07 -8.19
C ARG A 97 -3.55 2.08 -7.03
N GLY A 98 -2.50 1.92 -6.22
CA GLY A 98 -2.43 0.90 -5.17
C GLY A 98 -3.61 0.93 -4.20
N ILE A 99 -3.88 2.10 -3.61
CA ILE A 99 -5.00 2.27 -2.69
C ILE A 99 -6.35 2.04 -3.38
N TYR A 100 -6.51 2.47 -4.63
CA TYR A 100 -7.71 2.21 -5.41
C TYR A 100 -7.94 0.70 -5.61
N ILE A 101 -6.89 -0.04 -5.99
CA ILE A 101 -6.95 -1.49 -6.17
C ILE A 101 -7.28 -2.18 -4.85
N LEU A 102 -6.59 -1.82 -3.76
CA LEU A 102 -6.82 -2.36 -2.42
C LEU A 102 -8.27 -2.14 -1.98
N LYS A 103 -8.80 -0.93 -2.15
CA LYS A 103 -10.19 -0.58 -1.82
C LYS A 103 -11.20 -1.43 -2.59
N ARG A 104 -10.95 -1.75 -3.86
CA ARG A 104 -11.82 -2.60 -4.69
C ARG A 104 -11.75 -4.09 -4.34
N MET A 105 -10.63 -4.54 -3.76
CA MET A 105 -10.42 -5.94 -3.38
C MET A 105 -10.84 -6.25 -1.94
N SER A 106 -11.00 -5.23 -1.09
CA SER A 106 -11.36 -5.37 0.32
C SER A 106 -12.82 -5.03 0.59
N SER A 107 -13.46 -5.72 1.54
CA SER A 107 -14.76 -5.32 2.10
C SER A 107 -14.65 -4.07 2.98
N SER A 108 -13.49 -3.86 3.61
CA SER A 108 -13.19 -2.61 4.32
C SER A 108 -11.70 -2.25 4.26
N ILE A 109 -11.44 -0.94 4.32
CA ILE A 109 -10.10 -0.36 4.37
C ILE A 109 -10.10 0.77 5.40
N SER A 110 -9.08 0.82 6.25
CA SER A 110 -8.87 1.93 7.18
C SER A 110 -7.39 2.19 7.43
N PHE A 111 -7.10 3.39 7.95
CA PHE A 111 -5.76 3.82 8.29
C PHE A 111 -5.72 4.35 9.72
N ASN A 112 -4.54 4.36 10.34
CA ASN A 112 -4.34 5.18 11.55
C ASN A 112 -4.21 6.67 11.20
N ASP A 113 -4.26 7.55 12.19
CA ASP A 113 -4.18 9.01 12.00
C ASP A 113 -2.92 9.44 11.24
N LYS A 114 -1.77 8.82 11.55
CA LYS A 114 -0.50 9.09 10.89
C LYS A 114 -0.49 8.61 9.43
N GLY A 115 -1.28 7.58 9.09
CA GLY A 115 -1.29 6.96 7.76
C GLY A 115 -0.11 6.03 7.48
N ASN A 116 0.48 5.41 8.51
CA ASN A 116 1.54 4.39 8.36
C ASN A 116 1.09 3.00 8.83
N ILE A 117 -0.20 2.84 9.10
CA ILE A 117 -0.86 1.55 9.34
C ILE A 117 -2.06 1.51 8.41
N ILE A 118 -2.14 0.47 7.58
CA ILE A 118 -3.33 0.14 6.79
C ILE A 118 -3.95 -1.15 7.35
N ARG A 119 -5.28 -1.17 7.47
CA ARG A 119 -6.08 -2.33 7.85
C ARG A 119 -7.07 -2.65 6.75
N LEU A 120 -7.12 -3.93 6.35
CA LEU A 120 -7.92 -4.42 5.24
C LEU A 120 -8.69 -5.66 5.67
N SER A 121 -9.99 -5.70 5.41
CA SER A 121 -10.82 -6.90 5.52
C SER A 121 -11.06 -7.47 4.13
N VAL A 122 -10.78 -8.74 3.92
CA VAL A 122 -11.04 -9.44 2.64
C VAL A 122 -11.86 -10.70 2.95
N PRO A 123 -13.01 -10.90 2.28
CA PRO A 123 -13.76 -12.15 2.41
C PRO A 123 -12.89 -13.36 2.13
N LYS A 124 -13.12 -14.45 2.85
CA LYS A 124 -12.41 -15.74 2.66
C LYS A 124 -12.67 -16.37 1.31
#